data_AF-A0A9D8VEM9-F1
#
_entry.id   AF-A0A9D8VEM9-F1
#
_cell.length_a   1.000
_cell.length_b   1.000
_cell.length_c   1.000
_cell.angle_alpha   90.00
_cell.angle_beta   90.00
_cell.angle_gamma   90.00
#
_symmetry.space_group_name_H-M   'P 1'
#
loop_
_entity.id
_entity.type
_entity.pdbx_description
1 polymer ?
#
loop_
_entity_poly.entity_id
_entity_poly.type
_entity_poly.pdbx_seq_one_letter_code
_entity_poly.pdbx_strand_id
1 'polypeptide(L)'
;MNLLKYWDRLRSSFWFVPAVMTLAAAGLASGIVSLDRSESLAWLHRLPMIYTGTPEGASSVLSGISSGMITIAGVVFSMTLVALSLASGQFGPRLLRNFMRDTTNQVVLGTFVATFLYCLLVLRSIRFGEGDAAFVPDLAVTLSIVGAVGAMGVLIYFIHHVAISIQADHVVARVGEEFVDQVDMLFPEHLGDPDGDTDPEEEDFDAVAARFSATGDRNRSTVCLERDGYLQAIDAEEHLQIAREADLRIKLLTAPGDYVIAGVPVAVIHPRPDDETLRALRKGFILGRERTTLQDPSFPLDQLVEMAVRALSPGVNDPFTAARCLDRLTSGLVRAGRRRRPSAVRLDAEGVPRVWAPLRDFQHLLHRACDGIRPHTAGSAQTIQDLMRMLATLAGEVRRAEDAQAVREQAAALVRVGRDSLTEPRDLERLEGLYAGVSQTMRIPAEVD
;
A
#
# COMPACT_ATOMS: atom_id res chain seq x y z
N MET A 1 12.17 -13.33 2.81
CA MET A 1 11.36 -12.11 3.14
C MET A 1 12.04 -10.93 3.87
N ASN A 2 13.00 -11.11 4.79
CA ASN A 2 13.44 -10.01 5.69
C ASN A 2 13.99 -8.76 4.96
N LEU A 3 14.74 -8.91 3.87
CA LEU A 3 15.22 -7.77 3.09
C LEU A 3 14.09 -6.93 2.48
N LEU A 4 13.03 -7.55 1.95
CA LEU A 4 11.89 -6.83 1.38
C LEU A 4 11.17 -5.99 2.44
N LYS A 5 11.07 -6.49 3.67
CA LYS A 5 10.48 -5.74 4.80
C LYS A 5 11.39 -4.61 5.29
N TYR A 6 12.71 -4.85 5.39
CA TYR A 6 13.66 -3.80 5.73
C TYR A 6 13.69 -2.73 4.64
N TRP A 7 13.66 -3.13 3.37
CA TRP A 7 13.57 -2.24 2.23
C TRP A 7 12.26 -1.46 2.20
N ASP A 8 11.12 -2.10 2.47
CA ASP A 8 9.82 -1.43 2.54
C ASP A 8 9.78 -0.45 3.72
N ARG A 9 10.33 -0.82 4.89
CA ARG A 9 10.49 0.11 6.02
C ARG A 9 11.39 1.30 5.69
N LEU A 10 12.55 1.05 5.09
CA LEU A 10 13.50 2.10 4.71
C LEU A 10 12.89 3.04 3.67
N ARG A 11 12.23 2.50 2.64
CA ARG A 11 11.53 3.30 1.62
C ARG A 11 10.30 4.02 2.18
N SER A 12 9.64 3.45 3.18
CA SER A 12 8.53 4.11 3.90
C SER A 12 8.99 5.19 4.88
N SER A 13 10.31 5.29 5.15
CA SER A 13 10.85 6.35 5.98
C SER A 13 10.92 7.65 5.19
N PHE A 14 10.28 8.69 5.72
CA PHE A 14 10.30 10.03 5.17
C PHE A 14 11.72 10.61 5.03
N TRP A 15 12.67 10.13 5.83
CA TRP A 15 14.03 10.70 5.93
C TRP A 15 15.08 9.98 5.09
N PHE A 16 14.77 8.77 4.61
CA PHE A 16 15.78 7.93 3.96
C PHE A 16 16.30 8.56 2.66
N VAL A 17 15.40 8.91 1.74
CA VAL A 17 15.76 9.55 0.46
C VAL A 17 16.44 10.91 0.67
N PRO A 18 15.92 11.84 1.52
CA PRO A 18 16.62 13.08 1.84
C PRO A 18 18.04 12.87 2.38
N ALA A 19 18.24 11.90 3.27
CA ALA A 19 19.56 11.61 3.83
C ALA A 19 20.54 11.14 2.75
N VAL A 20 20.11 10.24 1.85
CA VAL A 20 20.92 9.77 0.72
C VAL A 20 21.26 10.92 -0.22
N MET A 21 20.29 11.77 -0.58
CA MET A 21 20.53 12.95 -1.43
C MET A 21 21.51 13.93 -0.80
N THR A 22 21.41 14.14 0.51
CA THR A 22 22.29 15.02 1.27
C THR A 22 23.74 14.50 1.30
N LEU A 23 23.91 13.19 1.52
CA LEU A 23 25.23 12.54 1.43
C LEU A 23 25.81 12.59 0.02
N ALA A 24 24.98 12.35 -1.00
CA ALA A 24 25.39 12.47 -2.40
C ALA A 24 25.83 13.90 -2.74
N ALA A 25 25.10 14.92 -2.27
CA ALA A 25 25.47 16.33 -2.46
C ALA A 25 26.78 16.71 -1.74
N ALA A 26 27.04 16.14 -0.56
CA ALA A 26 28.32 16.32 0.12
C ALA A 26 29.49 15.70 -0.64
N GLY A 27 29.29 14.49 -1.19
CA GLY A 27 30.24 13.84 -2.09
C GLY A 27 30.47 14.65 -3.37
N LEU A 28 29.40 15.15 -3.97
CA LEU A 28 29.44 15.98 -5.18
C LEU A 28 30.20 17.30 -4.93
N ALA A 29 29.92 17.99 -3.83
CA ALA A 29 30.64 19.21 -3.45
C ALA A 29 32.14 18.92 -3.30
N SER A 30 32.50 17.86 -2.58
CA SER A 30 33.90 17.47 -2.38
C SER A 30 34.60 17.11 -3.68
N GLY A 31 33.90 16.39 -4.58
CA GLY A 31 34.39 16.00 -5.89
C GLY A 31 34.63 17.19 -6.82
N ILE A 32 33.66 18.08 -6.96
CA ILE A 32 33.77 19.26 -7.83
C ILE A 32 34.82 20.23 -7.30
N VAL A 33 34.87 20.49 -5.99
CA VAL A 33 35.92 21.34 -5.40
C VAL A 33 37.31 20.74 -5.63
N SER A 34 37.45 19.41 -5.59
CA SER A 34 38.73 18.75 -5.89
C SER A 34 39.09 18.86 -7.38
N LEU A 35 38.10 18.80 -8.26
CA LEU A 35 38.29 19.02 -9.70
C LEU A 35 38.70 20.48 -9.99
N ASP A 36 38.05 21.46 -9.37
CA ASP A 36 38.41 22.89 -9.47
C ASP A 36 39.85 23.16 -9.04
N ARG A 37 40.38 22.40 -8.07
CA ARG A 37 41.79 22.47 -7.65
C ARG A 37 42.77 21.85 -8.63
N SER A 38 42.33 20.95 -9.50
CA SER A 38 43.24 20.06 -10.25
C SER A 38 43.76 20.64 -11.57
N GLU A 39 43.42 21.88 -11.95
CA GLU A 39 43.67 22.50 -13.27
C GLU A 39 43.23 21.68 -14.52
N SER A 40 42.81 20.43 -14.34
CA SER A 40 42.45 19.48 -15.40
C SER A 40 41.29 19.93 -16.29
N LEU A 41 40.50 20.89 -15.81
CA LEU A 41 39.33 21.47 -16.47
C LEU A 41 39.49 22.98 -16.74
N ALA A 42 40.72 23.48 -16.87
CA ALA A 42 40.99 24.89 -17.19
C ALA A 42 40.30 25.39 -18.48
N TRP A 43 39.96 24.48 -19.41
CA TRP A 43 39.20 24.83 -20.62
C TRP A 43 37.73 25.16 -20.34
N LEU A 44 37.11 24.53 -19.32
CA LEU A 44 35.72 24.81 -18.96
C LEU A 44 35.58 26.28 -18.53
N HIS A 45 36.52 26.79 -17.74
CA HIS A 45 36.56 28.19 -17.27
C HIS A 45 36.51 29.25 -18.38
N ARG A 46 36.73 28.87 -19.65
CA ARG A 46 36.59 29.77 -20.80
C ARG A 46 35.17 29.87 -21.35
N LEU A 47 34.24 29.05 -20.86
CA LEU A 47 32.84 29.10 -21.26
C LEU A 47 32.14 30.30 -20.61
N PRO A 48 31.37 31.09 -21.37
CA PRO A 48 30.72 32.31 -20.87
C PRO A 48 29.64 32.06 -19.81
N MET A 49 29.24 30.81 -19.60
CA MET A 49 28.21 30.41 -18.63
C MET A 49 28.79 30.08 -17.24
N ILE A 50 30.12 30.05 -17.09
CA ILE A 50 30.77 29.75 -15.82
C ILE A 50 30.94 31.02 -15.01
N TYR A 51 30.66 30.90 -13.72
CA TYR A 51 30.90 31.96 -12.75
C TYR A 51 32.36 32.40 -12.81
N THR A 52 32.59 33.69 -13.05
CA THR A 52 33.92 34.31 -13.03
C THR A 52 33.82 35.56 -12.17
N GLY A 53 33.92 35.38 -10.85
CA GLY A 53 33.71 36.45 -9.88
C GLY A 53 34.66 36.37 -8.69
N THR A 54 34.60 37.37 -7.81
CA THR A 54 35.50 37.44 -6.65
C THR A 54 35.08 36.47 -5.53
N PRO A 55 36.00 36.12 -4.60
CA PRO A 55 35.66 35.31 -3.43
C PRO A 55 34.48 35.85 -2.62
N GLU A 56 34.35 37.18 -2.52
CA GLU A 56 33.24 37.85 -1.84
C GLU A 56 31.92 37.65 -2.60
N GLY A 57 31.94 37.79 -3.92
CA GLY A 57 30.79 37.55 -4.77
C GLY A 57 30.30 36.11 -4.69
N ALA A 58 31.22 35.14 -4.79
CA ALA A 58 30.90 33.72 -4.68
C ALA A 58 30.32 33.39 -3.30
N SER A 59 30.94 33.92 -2.24
CA SER A 59 30.46 33.73 -0.87
C SER A 59 29.06 34.33 -0.65
N SER A 60 28.79 35.51 -1.21
CA SER A 60 27.49 36.17 -1.13
C SER A 60 26.40 35.36 -1.85
N VAL A 61 26.67 34.88 -3.06
CA VAL A 61 25.74 34.04 -3.82
C VAL A 61 25.45 32.73 -3.10
N LEU A 62 26.49 32.00 -2.67
CA LEU A 62 26.34 30.73 -1.95
C LEU A 62 25.59 30.91 -0.62
N SER A 63 25.87 31.99 0.12
CA SER A 63 25.18 32.31 1.37
C SER A 63 23.71 32.67 1.13
N GLY A 64 23.42 33.46 0.09
CA GLY A 64 22.07 33.81 -0.31
C GLY A 64 21.24 32.58 -0.72
N ILE A 65 21.82 31.70 -1.55
CA ILE A 65 21.18 30.44 -1.95
C ILE A 65 20.96 29.56 -0.72
N SER A 66 21.98 29.36 0.12
CA SER A 66 21.87 28.56 1.35
C SER A 66 20.74 29.05 2.26
N SER A 67 20.69 30.35 2.56
CA SER A 67 19.64 30.96 3.39
C SER A 67 18.24 30.82 2.77
N GLY A 68 18.13 30.96 1.45
CA GLY A 68 16.88 30.73 0.73
C GLY A 68 16.42 29.27 0.81
N MET A 69 17.32 28.32 0.58
CA MET A 69 17.02 26.89 0.57
C MET A 69 16.56 26.38 1.95
N ILE A 70 17.18 26.83 3.05
CA ILE A 70 16.74 26.43 4.40
C ILE A 70 15.35 26.97 4.73
N THR A 71 15.04 28.20 4.28
CA THR A 71 13.72 28.82 4.44
C THR A 71 12.66 28.04 3.65
N ILE A 72 12.94 27.73 2.38
CA ILE A 72 12.03 26.95 1.53
C ILE A 72 11.81 25.54 2.10
N ALA A 73 12.87 24.88 2.60
CA ALA A 73 12.75 23.58 3.25
C ALA A 73 11.79 23.63 4.45
N GLY A 74 11.84 24.70 5.25
CA GLY A 74 10.91 24.94 6.36
C GLY A 74 9.45 25.12 5.90
N VAL A 75 9.22 25.86 4.82
CA VAL A 75 7.89 26.03 4.21
C VAL A 75 7.35 24.72 3.68
N VAL A 76 8.17 23.95 2.94
CA VAL A 76 7.83 22.62 2.42
C VAL A 76 7.45 21.69 3.56
N PHE A 77 8.27 21.61 4.60
CA PHE A 77 7.99 20.78 5.77
C PHE A 77 6.67 21.18 6.46
N SER A 78 6.44 22.47 6.64
CA SER A 78 5.21 22.99 7.25
C SER A 78 3.98 22.67 6.40
N MET A 79 4.07 22.86 5.08
CA MET A 79 2.99 22.55 4.14
C MET A 79 2.69 21.05 4.12
N THR A 80 3.71 20.17 4.15
CA THR A 80 3.52 18.72 4.25
C THR A 80 2.82 18.34 5.56
N LEU A 81 3.16 18.97 6.69
CA LEU A 81 2.48 18.72 7.97
C LEU A 81 1.02 19.16 7.94
N VAL A 82 0.73 20.32 7.34
CA VAL A 82 -0.65 20.79 7.16
C VAL A 82 -1.44 19.83 6.27
N ALA A 83 -0.86 19.41 5.14
CA ALA A 83 -1.46 18.42 4.24
C ALA A 83 -1.75 17.10 4.96
N LEU A 84 -0.80 16.63 5.77
CA LEU A 84 -0.93 15.41 6.57
C LEU A 84 -2.06 15.53 7.61
N SER A 85 -2.15 16.69 8.28
CA SER A 85 -3.21 16.98 9.25
C SER A 85 -4.60 17.00 8.58
N LEU A 86 -4.71 17.63 7.41
CA LEU A 86 -5.95 17.66 6.63
C LEU A 86 -6.35 16.26 6.16
N ALA A 87 -5.42 15.49 5.62
CA ALA A 87 -5.67 14.13 5.17
C ALA A 87 -6.13 13.20 6.32
N SER A 88 -5.48 13.29 7.49
CA SER A 88 -5.89 12.55 8.70
C SER A 88 -7.31 12.96 9.16
N GLY A 89 -7.58 14.26 9.10
CA GLY A 89 -8.86 14.87 9.47
C GLY A 89 -10.01 14.61 8.49
N GLN A 90 -9.71 14.34 7.22
CA GLN A 90 -10.73 14.09 6.19
C GLN A 90 -10.92 12.60 5.89
N PHE A 91 -9.84 11.80 5.90
CA PHE A 91 -9.88 10.45 5.31
C PHE A 91 -9.54 9.31 6.28
N GLY A 92 -8.97 9.60 7.45
CA GLY A 92 -8.65 8.58 8.45
C GLY A 92 -7.16 8.46 8.77
N PRO A 93 -6.79 8.08 10.01
CA PRO A 93 -5.39 7.90 10.40
C PRO A 93 -4.68 6.80 9.59
N ARG A 94 -5.42 5.84 9.02
CA ARG A 94 -4.84 4.75 8.22
C ARG A 94 -4.19 5.21 6.92
N LEU A 95 -4.53 6.41 6.43
CA LEU A 95 -3.97 6.98 5.19
C LEU A 95 -2.72 7.83 5.41
N LEU A 96 -2.38 8.13 6.68
CA LEU A 96 -1.16 8.86 7.06
C LEU A 96 0.11 8.21 6.47
N ARG A 97 0.17 6.87 6.48
CA ARG A 97 1.32 6.13 5.95
C ARG A 97 1.52 6.36 4.45
N ASN A 98 0.43 6.47 3.70
CA ASN A 98 0.50 6.67 2.25
C ASN A 98 1.00 8.08 1.88
N PHE A 99 0.84 9.07 2.76
CA PHE A 99 1.45 10.40 2.62
C PHE A 99 2.94 10.39 3.01
N MET A 100 3.31 9.65 4.06
CA MET A 100 4.71 9.55 4.50
C MET A 100 5.59 8.75 3.52
N ARG A 101 5.00 7.79 2.79
CA ARG A 101 5.64 6.99 1.74
C ARG A 101 5.75 7.72 0.40
N ASP A 102 5.20 8.92 0.28
CA ASP A 102 5.22 9.69 -0.95
C ASP A 102 6.66 10.09 -1.32
N THR A 103 7.23 9.40 -2.31
CA THR A 103 8.60 9.63 -2.78
C THR A 103 8.79 11.02 -3.34
N THR A 104 7.73 11.66 -3.85
CA THR A 104 7.81 13.03 -4.35
C THR A 104 8.10 14.00 -3.22
N ASN A 105 7.38 13.90 -2.10
CA ASN A 105 7.62 14.74 -0.92
C ASN A 105 9.05 14.55 -0.39
N GLN A 106 9.53 13.31 -0.38
CA GLN A 106 10.89 12.97 0.05
C GLN A 106 11.95 13.58 -0.87
N VAL A 107 11.78 13.49 -2.21
CA VAL A 107 12.73 14.06 -3.18
C VAL A 107 12.74 15.58 -3.14
N VAL A 108 11.58 16.21 -3.00
CA VAL A 108 11.45 17.67 -2.88
C VAL A 108 12.21 18.17 -1.65
N LEU A 109 11.91 17.62 -0.47
CA LEU A 109 12.61 18.00 0.76
C LEU A 109 14.12 17.72 0.67
N GLY A 110 14.47 16.55 0.13
CA GLY A 110 15.85 16.15 -0.12
C GLY A 110 16.59 17.14 -1.03
N THR A 111 15.94 17.67 -2.07
CA THR A 111 16.53 18.64 -3.00
C THR A 111 16.92 19.94 -2.28
N PHE A 112 16.04 20.49 -1.43
CA PHE A 112 16.34 21.73 -0.71
C PHE A 112 17.43 21.55 0.35
N VAL A 113 17.35 20.47 1.13
CA VAL A 113 18.36 20.16 2.16
C VAL A 113 19.71 19.84 1.54
N ALA A 114 19.73 19.08 0.43
CA ALA A 114 20.95 18.75 -0.30
C ALA A 114 21.59 19.99 -0.94
N THR A 115 20.79 20.87 -1.56
CA THR A 115 21.29 22.12 -2.17
C THR A 115 21.82 23.08 -1.11
N PHE A 116 21.14 23.18 0.04
CA PHE A 116 21.61 23.92 1.21
C PHE A 116 22.99 23.41 1.68
N LEU A 117 23.11 22.10 1.93
CA LEU A 117 24.36 21.53 2.41
C LEU A 117 25.48 21.64 1.38
N TYR A 118 25.17 21.43 0.10
CA TYR A 118 26.10 21.65 -1.00
C TYR A 118 26.68 23.06 -0.96
N CYS A 119 25.82 24.09 -0.87
CA CYS A 119 26.26 25.48 -0.80
C CYS A 119 27.16 25.76 0.42
N LEU A 120 26.83 25.21 1.60
CA LEU A 120 27.66 25.36 2.80
C LEU A 120 29.04 24.71 2.66
N LEU A 121 29.10 23.52 2.05
CA LEU A 121 30.36 22.80 1.86
C LEU A 121 31.25 23.49 0.81
N VAL A 122 30.66 24.00 -0.26
CA VAL A 122 31.38 24.82 -1.25
C VAL A 122 31.85 26.13 -0.64
N LEU A 123 31.00 26.82 0.14
CA LEU A 123 31.34 28.05 0.85
C LEU A 123 32.54 27.86 1.78
N ARG A 124 32.59 26.72 2.51
CA ARG A 124 33.73 26.36 3.36
C ARG A 124 35.05 26.22 2.59
N SER A 125 35.00 25.92 1.30
CA SER A 125 36.20 25.70 0.48
C SER A 125 36.82 26.98 -0.08
N ILE A 126 36.09 28.10 -0.05
CA ILE A 126 36.57 29.41 -0.52
C ILE A 126 37.68 29.91 0.39
N ARG A 127 38.79 30.39 -0.20
CA ARG A 127 39.92 30.98 0.53
C ARG A 127 40.06 32.45 0.13
N PHE A 128 40.11 33.32 1.13
CA PHE A 128 40.39 34.75 0.97
C PHE A 128 41.91 34.97 1.05
N GLY A 129 42.47 35.68 0.08
CA GLY A 129 43.91 35.96 -0.02
C GLY A 129 44.22 36.84 -1.24
N GLU A 130 45.48 37.27 -1.37
CA GLU A 130 45.96 37.99 -2.56
C GLU A 130 46.72 37.03 -3.49
N GLY A 131 46.55 37.20 -4.81
CA GLY A 131 47.20 36.35 -5.82
C GLY A 131 46.79 34.88 -5.72
N ASP A 132 47.76 33.96 -5.81
CA ASP A 132 47.55 32.49 -5.78
C ASP A 132 47.04 31.96 -4.42
N ALA A 133 46.96 32.80 -3.38
CA ALA A 133 46.37 32.44 -2.10
C ALA A 133 44.84 32.47 -2.11
N ALA A 134 44.23 33.23 -3.04
CA ALA A 134 42.79 33.23 -3.25
C ALA A 134 42.36 31.97 -4.00
N PHE A 135 41.25 31.37 -3.59
CA PHE A 135 40.66 30.24 -4.31
C PHE A 135 39.14 30.33 -4.30
N VAL A 136 38.56 30.30 -5.49
CA VAL A 136 37.12 30.22 -5.73
C VAL A 136 36.85 28.98 -6.60
N PRO A 137 35.99 28.06 -6.16
CA PRO A 137 35.62 26.90 -6.96
C PRO A 137 34.51 27.30 -7.97
N ASP A 138 34.90 27.88 -9.10
CA ASP A 138 33.99 28.47 -10.07
C ASP A 138 32.96 27.48 -10.64
N LEU A 139 33.35 26.23 -10.90
CA LEU A 139 32.42 25.18 -11.33
C LEU A 139 31.43 24.85 -10.22
N ALA A 140 31.91 24.74 -8.97
CA ALA A 140 31.04 24.43 -7.85
C ALA A 140 30.01 25.55 -7.59
N VAL A 141 30.41 26.81 -7.71
CA VAL A 141 29.52 27.98 -7.61
C VAL A 141 28.52 27.99 -8.76
N THR A 142 28.95 27.74 -9.99
CA THR A 142 28.05 27.68 -11.16
C THR A 142 26.98 26.60 -10.97
N LEU A 143 27.38 25.41 -10.51
CA LEU A 143 26.42 24.34 -10.24
C LEU A 143 25.45 24.70 -9.11
N SER A 144 25.88 25.48 -8.10
CA SER A 144 24.96 25.96 -7.05
C SER A 144 23.87 26.87 -7.62
N ILE A 145 24.20 27.74 -8.58
CA ILE A 145 23.25 28.65 -9.24
C ILE A 145 22.26 27.84 -10.08
N VAL A 146 22.76 26.90 -10.89
CA VAL A 146 21.90 26.00 -11.69
C VAL A 146 21.00 25.17 -10.77
N GLY A 147 21.55 24.64 -9.68
CA GLY A 147 20.82 23.91 -8.66
C GLY A 147 19.72 24.75 -8.00
N ALA A 148 19.99 26.02 -7.69
CA ALA A 148 19.00 26.94 -7.13
C ALA A 148 17.85 27.23 -8.09
N VAL A 149 18.13 27.42 -9.38
CA VAL A 149 17.09 27.58 -10.42
C VAL A 149 16.26 26.31 -10.56
N GLY A 150 16.91 25.14 -10.58
CA GLY A 150 16.22 23.85 -10.58
C GLY A 150 15.34 23.64 -9.34
N ALA A 151 15.84 24.01 -8.17
CA ALA A 151 15.11 23.94 -6.90
C ALA A 151 13.85 24.83 -6.90
N MET A 152 13.87 25.97 -7.59
CA MET A 152 12.67 26.79 -7.81
C MET A 152 11.62 26.04 -8.64
N GLY A 153 12.02 25.34 -9.71
CA GLY A 153 11.11 24.49 -10.49
C GLY A 153 10.51 23.36 -9.65
N VAL A 154 11.34 22.72 -8.80
CA VAL A 154 10.90 21.68 -7.85
C VAL A 154 9.90 22.24 -6.83
N LEU A 155 10.06 23.49 -6.38
CA LEU A 155 9.09 24.15 -5.49
C LEU A 155 7.72 24.33 -6.15
N ILE A 156 7.69 24.83 -7.40
CA ILE A 156 6.44 25.02 -8.15
C ILE A 156 5.74 23.67 -8.35
N TYR A 157 6.51 22.65 -8.74
CA TYR A 157 6.00 21.29 -8.87
C TYR A 157 5.45 20.75 -7.54
N PHE A 158 6.14 20.96 -6.43
CA PHE A 158 5.70 20.52 -5.11
C PHE A 158 4.36 21.16 -4.69
N ILE A 159 4.18 22.46 -4.93
CA ILE A 159 2.92 23.13 -4.61
C ILE A 159 1.75 22.47 -5.37
N HIS A 160 1.94 22.20 -6.66
CA HIS A 160 0.95 21.50 -7.47
C HIS A 160 0.69 20.07 -6.98
N HIS A 161 1.76 19.31 -6.69
CA HIS A 161 1.68 17.94 -6.19
C HIS A 161 0.90 17.85 -4.88
N VAL A 162 1.23 18.69 -3.89
CA VAL A 162 0.53 18.70 -2.60
C VAL A 162 -0.93 19.10 -2.79
N ALA A 163 -1.21 20.13 -3.58
CA ALA A 163 -2.58 20.59 -3.84
C ALA A 163 -3.47 19.49 -4.47
N ILE A 164 -2.92 18.69 -5.39
CA ILE A 164 -3.63 17.55 -6.00
C ILE A 164 -3.73 16.37 -5.05
N SER A 165 -2.67 16.06 -4.30
CA SER A 165 -2.60 14.89 -3.42
C SER A 165 -3.64 14.90 -2.29
N ILE A 166 -4.11 16.09 -1.89
CA ILE A 166 -5.12 16.28 -0.84
C ILE A 166 -6.54 16.07 -1.39
N GLN A 167 -6.75 16.14 -2.72
CA GLN A 167 -8.07 15.95 -3.30
C GLN A 167 -8.57 14.53 -3.06
N ALA A 168 -9.78 14.40 -2.53
CA ALA A 168 -10.40 13.12 -2.18
C ALA A 168 -10.36 12.13 -3.34
N ASP A 169 -10.65 12.59 -4.56
CA ASP A 169 -10.64 11.77 -5.78
C ASP A 169 -9.31 11.06 -6.03
N HIS A 170 -8.19 11.75 -5.81
CA HIS A 170 -6.86 11.15 -6.01
C HIS A 170 -6.52 10.15 -4.92
N VAL A 171 -6.90 10.42 -3.66
CA VAL A 171 -6.68 9.48 -2.56
C VAL A 171 -7.52 8.22 -2.75
N VAL A 172 -8.81 8.37 -3.08
CA VAL A 172 -9.72 7.26 -3.36
C VAL A 172 -9.22 6.44 -4.54
N ALA A 173 -8.80 7.09 -5.64
CA ALA A 173 -8.27 6.42 -6.82
C ALA A 173 -7.04 5.56 -6.50
N ARG A 174 -6.06 6.14 -5.79
CA ARG A 174 -4.82 5.43 -5.42
C ARG A 174 -5.08 4.23 -4.52
N VAL A 175 -5.94 4.37 -3.51
CA VAL A 175 -6.30 3.24 -2.62
C VAL A 175 -7.09 2.17 -3.41
N GLY A 176 -7.94 2.60 -4.34
CA GLY A 176 -8.65 1.71 -5.25
C GLY A 176 -7.72 0.90 -6.16
N GLU A 177 -6.69 1.54 -6.71
CA GLU A 177 -5.65 0.87 -7.49
C GLU A 177 -4.89 -0.15 -6.63
N GLU A 178 -4.48 0.22 -5.40
CA GLU A 178 -3.82 -0.69 -4.47
C GLU A 178 -4.71 -1.88 -4.08
N PHE A 179 -6.02 -1.68 -3.94
CA PHE A 179 -6.98 -2.77 -3.73
C PHE A 179 -7.04 -3.73 -4.93
N VAL A 180 -7.15 -3.19 -6.14
CA VAL A 180 -7.20 -3.98 -7.37
C VAL A 180 -5.91 -4.77 -7.58
N ASP A 181 -4.74 -4.16 -7.34
CA ASP A 181 -3.45 -4.83 -7.43
C ASP A 181 -3.34 -6.01 -6.44
N GLN A 182 -3.84 -5.84 -5.21
CA GLN A 182 -3.87 -6.93 -4.23
C GLN A 182 -4.86 -8.04 -4.60
N VAL A 183 -6.00 -7.70 -5.20
CA VAL A 183 -6.93 -8.69 -5.76
C VAL A 183 -6.26 -9.43 -6.93
N ASP A 184 -5.50 -8.75 -7.78
CA ASP A 184 -4.73 -9.37 -8.88
C ASP A 184 -3.68 -10.36 -8.39
N MET A 185 -3.05 -10.05 -7.26
CA MET A 185 -2.10 -10.98 -6.63
C MET A 185 -2.78 -12.18 -5.96
N LEU A 186 -3.91 -11.98 -5.27
CA LEU A 186 -4.60 -13.07 -4.56
C LEU A 186 -5.46 -13.94 -5.50
N PHE A 187 -6.04 -13.33 -6.52
CA PHE A 187 -6.83 -13.98 -7.59
C PHE A 187 -6.09 -13.79 -8.93
N PRO A 188 -5.00 -14.51 -9.19
CA PRO A 188 -4.27 -14.39 -10.45
C PRO A 188 -5.06 -14.97 -11.64
N GLU A 189 -5.04 -14.29 -12.79
CA GLU A 189 -5.76 -14.72 -14.01
C GLU A 189 -5.17 -15.98 -14.65
N HIS A 190 -3.87 -16.23 -14.47
CA HIS A 190 -3.09 -17.21 -15.25
C HIS A 190 -2.23 -18.16 -14.40
N LEU A 191 -2.62 -18.44 -13.15
CA LEU A 191 -1.89 -19.40 -12.32
C LEU A 191 -2.33 -20.82 -12.71
N GLY A 192 -1.67 -21.35 -13.75
CA GLY A 192 -1.83 -22.72 -14.24
C GLY A 192 -2.91 -22.88 -15.31
N ASP A 193 -2.59 -22.58 -16.56
CA ASP A 193 -3.11 -23.40 -17.67
C ASP A 193 -2.12 -24.56 -17.86
N PRO A 194 -2.56 -25.77 -17.52
CA PRO A 194 -2.36 -26.86 -18.49
C PRO A 194 -3.52 -27.87 -18.40
N ASP A 195 -4.54 -27.80 -19.25
CA ASP A 195 -5.50 -28.93 -19.43
C ASP A 195 -6.08 -29.52 -18.12
N GLY A 196 -6.25 -28.70 -17.07
CA GLY A 196 -6.63 -29.15 -15.73
C GLY A 196 -8.00 -28.62 -15.35
N ASP A 197 -9.05 -29.24 -15.88
CA ASP A 197 -10.45 -28.86 -15.64
C ASP A 197 -10.98 -29.37 -14.28
N THR A 198 -10.09 -29.51 -13.29
CA THR A 198 -10.41 -30.06 -11.98
C THR A 198 -9.82 -29.14 -10.92
N ASP A 199 -10.68 -28.49 -10.13
CA ASP A 199 -10.27 -28.05 -8.81
C ASP A 199 -9.61 -29.28 -8.15
N PRO A 200 -8.36 -29.19 -7.66
CA PRO A 200 -7.79 -30.28 -6.89
C PRO A 200 -8.82 -30.61 -5.82
N GLU A 201 -9.26 -31.87 -5.71
CA GLU A 201 -10.12 -32.28 -4.60
C GLU A 201 -9.45 -31.75 -3.34
N GLU A 202 -10.04 -30.70 -2.73
CA GLU A 202 -9.45 -30.03 -1.59
C GLU A 202 -9.53 -31.02 -0.43
N GLU A 203 -8.51 -31.87 -0.32
CA GLU A 203 -8.44 -32.90 0.69
C GLU A 203 -8.48 -32.18 2.05
N ASP A 204 -9.53 -32.45 2.82
CA ASP A 204 -9.74 -31.81 4.12
C ASP A 204 -8.51 -32.05 5.00
N PHE A 205 -7.97 -30.98 5.57
CA PHE A 205 -6.84 -31.08 6.48
C PHE A 205 -7.11 -32.07 7.59
N ASP A 206 -8.33 -32.14 8.12
CA ASP A 206 -8.64 -33.03 9.22
C ASP A 206 -8.60 -34.50 8.77
N ALA A 207 -8.98 -34.80 7.52
CA ALA A 207 -8.82 -36.12 6.91
C ALA A 207 -7.35 -36.49 6.68
N VAL A 208 -6.53 -35.54 6.21
CA VAL A 208 -5.09 -35.72 6.04
C VAL A 208 -4.39 -35.90 7.39
N ALA A 209 -4.73 -35.07 8.38
CA ALA A 209 -4.22 -35.14 9.75
C ALA A 209 -4.61 -36.44 10.46
N ALA A 210 -5.78 -37.02 10.14
CA ALA A 210 -6.21 -38.30 10.68
C ALA A 210 -5.24 -39.44 10.31
N ARG A 211 -4.62 -39.39 9.12
CA ARG A 211 -3.59 -40.35 8.67
C ARG A 211 -2.36 -40.36 9.59
N PHE A 212 -2.03 -39.22 10.21
CA PHE A 212 -0.92 -39.07 11.17
C PHE A 212 -1.35 -39.31 12.62
N SER A 213 -2.64 -39.17 12.89
CA SER A 213 -3.26 -39.36 14.22
C SER A 213 -3.46 -40.83 14.59
N ALA A 214 -3.33 -41.76 13.63
CA ALA A 214 -3.31 -43.21 13.89
C ALA A 214 -2.19 -43.64 14.88
N THR A 215 -1.17 -42.79 15.06
CA THR A 215 -0.07 -42.92 16.04
C THR A 215 -0.33 -42.25 17.39
N GLY A 216 -1.53 -41.70 17.61
CA GLY A 216 -1.96 -41.01 18.84
C GLY A 216 -1.85 -39.47 18.78
N ASP A 217 -2.64 -38.79 19.61
CA ASP A 217 -2.79 -37.31 19.70
C ASP A 217 -1.49 -36.55 20.09
N ARG A 218 -0.39 -37.29 20.32
CA ARG A 218 0.95 -36.78 20.63
C ARG A 218 1.77 -36.39 19.39
N ASN A 219 1.32 -36.75 18.18
CA ASN A 219 2.06 -36.50 16.94
C ASN A 219 1.63 -35.20 16.23
N ARG A 220 1.36 -34.15 17.01
CA ARG A 220 1.05 -32.81 16.49
C ARG A 220 1.82 -31.74 17.25
N SER A 221 1.98 -30.58 16.63
CA SER A 221 2.55 -29.40 17.30
C SER A 221 1.87 -28.13 16.83
N THR A 222 1.87 -27.11 17.68
CA THR A 222 1.38 -25.78 17.35
C THR A 222 2.54 -24.81 17.23
N VAL A 223 2.40 -23.86 16.30
CA VAL A 223 3.28 -22.70 16.21
C VAL A 223 2.62 -21.58 16.98
N CYS A 224 3.29 -21.07 18.00
CA CYS A 224 2.91 -19.84 18.69
C CYS A 224 4.01 -18.80 18.50
N LEU A 225 3.63 -17.52 18.43
CA LEU A 225 4.57 -16.40 18.35
C LEU A 225 4.82 -15.82 19.75
N GLU A 226 6.00 -15.23 19.94
CA GLU A 226 6.46 -14.74 21.25
C GLU A 226 6.05 -13.29 21.54
N ARG A 227 5.43 -12.60 20.58
CA ARG A 227 5.07 -11.19 20.67
C ARG A 227 3.71 -10.94 20.05
N ASP A 228 3.05 -9.90 20.54
CA ASP A 228 1.82 -9.38 19.96
C ASP A 228 2.11 -8.55 18.71
N GLY A 229 1.14 -8.51 17.79
CA GLY A 229 1.16 -7.60 16.65
C GLY A 229 0.33 -8.10 15.49
N TYR A 230 0.27 -7.30 14.43
CA TYR A 230 -0.38 -7.69 13.18
C TYR A 230 0.54 -8.61 12.36
N LEU A 231 -0.02 -9.71 11.86
CA LEU A 231 0.65 -10.56 10.89
C LEU A 231 0.68 -9.83 9.54
N GLN A 232 1.86 -9.39 9.12
CA GLN A 232 2.03 -8.59 7.90
C GLN A 232 2.25 -9.46 6.65
N ALA A 233 2.91 -10.60 6.84
CA ALA A 233 3.15 -11.58 5.79
C ALA A 233 3.50 -12.95 6.37
N ILE A 234 3.33 -13.97 5.55
CA ILE A 234 3.79 -15.34 5.75
C ILE A 234 4.71 -15.68 4.58
N ASP A 235 5.90 -16.20 4.85
CA ASP A 235 6.79 -16.73 3.82
C ASP A 235 6.31 -18.09 3.33
N ALA A 236 5.31 -18.08 2.44
CA ALA A 236 4.65 -19.29 1.96
C ALA A 236 5.62 -20.26 1.29
N GLU A 237 6.64 -19.74 0.59
CA GLU A 237 7.66 -20.54 -0.09
C GLU A 237 8.57 -21.23 0.93
N GLU A 238 9.05 -20.51 1.93
CA GLU A 238 9.86 -21.09 3.02
C GLU A 238 9.06 -22.14 3.80
N HIS A 239 7.80 -21.88 4.12
CA HIS A 239 6.93 -22.87 4.77
C HIS A 239 6.69 -24.11 3.91
N LEU A 240 6.50 -23.94 2.60
CA LEU A 240 6.30 -25.05 1.67
C LEU A 240 7.56 -25.91 1.55
N GLN A 241 8.73 -25.28 1.44
CA GLN A 241 10.02 -25.96 1.37
C GLN A 241 10.30 -26.75 2.65
N ILE A 242 10.11 -26.14 3.83
CA ILE A 242 10.25 -26.83 5.12
C ILE A 242 9.25 -27.99 5.23
N ALA A 243 8.00 -27.77 4.80
CA ALA A 243 6.99 -28.82 4.84
C ALA A 243 7.31 -29.98 3.90
N ARG A 244 7.99 -29.72 2.78
CA ARG A 244 8.44 -30.76 1.86
C ARG A 244 9.62 -31.55 2.43
N GLU A 245 10.66 -30.86 2.90
CA GLU A 245 11.89 -31.48 3.41
C GLU A 245 11.64 -32.36 4.66
N ALA A 246 10.77 -31.91 5.56
CA ALA A 246 10.44 -32.60 6.79
C ALA A 246 9.14 -33.43 6.72
N ASP A 247 8.56 -33.58 5.51
CA ASP A 247 7.28 -34.26 5.26
C ASP A 247 6.15 -33.81 6.21
N LEU A 248 5.94 -32.49 6.32
CA LEU A 248 4.94 -31.87 7.20
C LEU A 248 3.68 -31.43 6.44
N ARG A 249 2.62 -31.29 7.22
CA ARG A 249 1.31 -30.74 6.84
C ARG A 249 0.99 -29.62 7.81
N ILE A 250 0.82 -28.42 7.28
CA ILE A 250 0.70 -27.19 8.05
C ILE A 250 -0.67 -26.57 7.80
N LYS A 251 -1.51 -26.47 8.84
CA LYS A 251 -2.75 -25.68 8.81
C LYS A 251 -2.51 -24.34 9.48
N LEU A 252 -2.51 -23.28 8.69
CA LEU A 252 -2.47 -21.92 9.19
C LEU A 252 -3.83 -21.59 9.83
N LEU A 253 -3.79 -21.00 11.01
CA LEU A 253 -4.98 -20.58 11.76
C LEU A 253 -5.25 -19.08 11.60
N THR A 254 -4.25 -18.32 11.18
CA THR A 254 -4.31 -16.87 11.01
C THR A 254 -3.87 -16.47 9.60
N ALA A 255 -4.48 -15.41 9.07
CA ALA A 255 -4.14 -14.81 7.79
C ALA A 255 -3.31 -13.53 8.00
N PRO A 256 -2.50 -13.10 7.01
CA PRO A 256 -2.01 -11.74 6.98
C PRO A 256 -3.16 -10.73 7.14
N GLY A 257 -2.94 -9.73 7.99
CA GLY A 257 -3.95 -8.77 8.44
C GLY A 257 -4.49 -9.03 9.84
N ASP A 258 -4.41 -10.27 10.33
CA ASP A 258 -4.90 -10.63 11.67
C ASP A 258 -3.99 -10.12 12.78
N TYR A 259 -4.58 -9.79 13.92
CA TYR A 259 -3.83 -9.48 15.14
C TYR A 259 -3.49 -10.77 15.89
N VAL A 260 -2.21 -11.04 16.04
CA VAL A 260 -1.68 -12.19 16.79
C VAL A 260 -1.42 -11.78 18.23
N ILE A 261 -1.83 -12.65 19.15
CA ILE A 261 -1.55 -12.54 20.58
C ILE A 261 -0.45 -13.55 20.92
N ALA A 262 0.55 -13.13 21.67
CA ALA A 262 1.67 -13.96 22.08
C ALA A 262 1.17 -15.23 22.80
N GLY A 263 1.74 -16.38 22.45
CA GLY A 263 1.35 -17.68 23.01
C GLY A 263 0.08 -18.30 22.41
N VAL A 264 -0.72 -17.56 21.65
CA VAL A 264 -1.88 -18.13 20.91
C VAL A 264 -1.39 -18.82 19.63
N PRO A 265 -1.87 -20.04 19.32
CA PRO A 265 -1.48 -20.75 18.10
C PRO A 265 -1.81 -19.98 16.81
N VAL A 266 -0.85 -19.89 15.90
CA VAL A 266 -0.99 -19.35 14.54
C VAL A 266 -0.99 -20.43 13.46
N ALA A 267 -0.50 -21.63 13.79
CA ALA A 267 -0.55 -22.79 12.91
C ALA A 267 -0.55 -24.11 13.70
N VAL A 268 -1.08 -25.16 13.07
CA VAL A 268 -1.04 -26.56 13.52
C VAL A 268 -0.22 -27.37 12.53
N ILE A 269 0.64 -28.26 13.01
CA ILE A 269 1.57 -29.05 12.21
C ILE A 269 1.43 -30.53 12.53
N HIS A 270 1.39 -31.35 11.47
CA HIS A 270 1.43 -32.81 11.52
C HIS A 270 2.46 -33.38 10.54
N PRO A 271 3.24 -34.42 10.90
CA PRO A 271 3.48 -34.90 12.27
C PRO A 271 4.19 -33.82 13.12
N ARG A 272 4.48 -34.13 14.40
CA ARG A 272 5.27 -33.22 15.25
C ARG A 272 6.72 -33.12 14.71
N PRO A 273 7.21 -31.94 14.30
CA PRO A 273 8.59 -31.78 13.89
C PRO A 273 9.53 -31.58 15.09
N ASP A 274 10.83 -31.58 14.83
CA ASP A 274 11.84 -31.23 15.83
C ASP A 274 11.84 -29.73 16.18
N ASP A 275 12.54 -29.37 17.26
CA ASP A 275 12.57 -27.99 17.77
C ASP A 275 13.30 -27.02 16.81
N GLU A 276 14.21 -27.52 15.96
CA GLU A 276 14.90 -26.70 14.97
C GLU A 276 13.95 -26.27 13.84
N THR A 277 13.20 -27.23 13.32
CA THR A 277 12.17 -27.02 12.30
C THR A 277 11.04 -26.12 12.82
N LEU A 278 10.60 -26.31 14.07
CA LEU A 278 9.62 -25.41 14.71
C LEU A 278 10.14 -23.97 14.78
N ARG A 279 11.42 -23.78 15.09
CA ARG A 279 12.04 -22.43 15.10
C ARG A 279 12.15 -21.84 13.70
N ALA A 280 12.44 -22.65 12.69
CA ALA A 280 12.46 -22.20 11.29
C ALA A 280 11.07 -21.74 10.83
N LEU A 281 10.03 -22.56 11.06
CA LEU A 281 8.64 -22.21 10.75
C LEU A 281 8.20 -20.90 11.44
N ARG A 282 8.55 -20.71 12.71
CA ARG A 282 8.27 -19.44 13.42
C ARG A 282 8.86 -18.21 12.75
N LYS A 283 10.06 -18.31 12.13
CA LYS A 283 10.72 -17.18 11.46
C LYS A 283 10.00 -16.74 10.18
N GLY A 284 9.25 -17.64 9.55
CA GLY A 284 8.45 -17.33 8.36
C GLY A 284 7.21 -16.48 8.66
N PHE A 285 6.82 -16.31 9.93
CA PHE A 285 5.72 -15.42 10.33
C PHE A 285 6.25 -14.01 10.62
N ILE A 286 5.71 -13.02 9.92
CA ILE A 286 6.25 -11.67 9.95
C ILE A 286 5.29 -10.74 10.67
N LEU A 287 5.62 -10.41 11.92
CA LEU A 287 4.83 -9.49 12.75
C LEU A 287 5.24 -8.02 12.60
N GLY A 288 4.28 -7.12 12.75
CA GLY A 288 4.53 -5.69 12.89
C GLY A 288 3.48 -4.99 13.74
N ARG A 289 3.72 -3.71 14.04
CA ARG A 289 2.84 -2.91 14.91
C ARG A 289 1.54 -2.47 14.24
N GLU A 290 1.51 -2.54 12.91
CA GLU A 290 0.42 -2.05 12.05
C GLU A 290 0.17 -3.04 10.92
N ARG A 291 -1.05 -3.07 10.40
CA ARG A 291 -1.39 -3.80 9.16
C ARG A 291 -0.69 -3.18 7.96
N THR A 292 -0.52 -3.98 6.91
CA THR A 292 0.15 -3.59 5.66
C THR A 292 -0.58 -4.19 4.48
N THR A 293 -0.49 -3.58 3.32
CA THR A 293 -1.07 -4.12 2.08
C THR A 293 -0.35 -5.33 1.51
N LEU A 294 0.84 -5.68 2.01
CA LEU A 294 1.76 -6.66 1.41
C LEU A 294 1.14 -8.03 1.03
N GLN A 295 0.24 -8.58 1.87
CA GLN A 295 -0.47 -9.84 1.62
C GLN A 295 -1.92 -9.78 2.15
N ASP A 296 -2.50 -8.59 2.24
CA ASP A 296 -3.79 -8.35 2.90
C ASP A 296 -4.67 -7.45 2.01
N PRO A 297 -5.43 -8.03 1.06
CA PRO A 297 -6.31 -7.27 0.18
C PRO A 297 -7.47 -6.62 0.93
N SER A 298 -7.74 -7.07 2.16
CA SER A 298 -8.79 -6.49 2.97
C SER A 298 -8.36 -5.18 3.65
N PHE A 299 -7.07 -4.87 3.73
CA PHE A 299 -6.59 -3.60 4.27
C PHE A 299 -6.92 -2.37 3.39
N PRO A 300 -6.61 -2.33 2.08
CA PRO A 300 -6.99 -1.20 1.23
C PRO A 300 -8.52 -1.13 1.05
N LEU A 301 -9.23 -2.27 1.07
CA LEU A 301 -10.68 -2.31 1.15
C LEU A 301 -11.20 -1.60 2.41
N ASP A 302 -10.64 -1.92 3.58
CA ASP A 302 -11.04 -1.27 4.84
C ASP A 302 -10.78 0.25 4.80
N GLN A 303 -9.73 0.70 4.11
CA GLN A 303 -9.46 2.12 3.92
C GLN A 303 -10.55 2.79 3.06
N LEU A 304 -10.98 2.17 1.95
CA LEU A 304 -12.10 2.68 1.15
C LEU A 304 -13.41 2.71 1.94
N VAL A 305 -13.67 1.68 2.76
CA VAL A 305 -14.85 1.65 3.65
C VAL A 305 -14.77 2.77 4.69
N GLU A 306 -13.62 2.99 5.32
CA GLU A 306 -13.41 4.07 6.28
C GLU A 306 -13.64 5.45 5.65
N MET A 307 -13.13 5.67 4.44
CA MET A 307 -13.36 6.90 3.68
C MET A 307 -14.83 7.10 3.34
N ALA A 308 -15.50 6.05 2.86
CA ALA A 308 -16.93 6.10 2.53
C ALA A 308 -17.78 6.43 3.77
N VAL A 309 -17.57 5.71 4.87
CA VAL A 309 -18.31 5.93 6.13
C VAL A 309 -18.06 7.34 6.68
N ARG A 310 -16.82 7.83 6.61
CA ARG A 310 -16.48 9.17 7.07
C ARG A 310 -17.12 10.25 6.21
N ALA A 311 -17.14 10.06 4.89
CA ALA A 311 -17.83 10.95 3.95
C ALA A 311 -19.34 11.00 4.24
N LEU A 312 -19.96 9.87 4.59
CA LEU A 312 -21.37 9.78 4.96
C LEU A 312 -21.69 10.27 6.38
N SER A 313 -20.67 10.55 7.20
CA SER A 313 -20.90 11.01 8.56
C SER A 313 -21.61 12.38 8.60
N PRO A 314 -22.45 12.67 9.61
CA PRO A 314 -23.19 13.93 9.68
C PRO A 314 -22.34 15.20 9.65
N GLY A 315 -21.07 15.11 10.07
CA GLY A 315 -20.14 16.23 10.09
C GLY A 315 -19.49 16.55 8.73
N VAL A 316 -19.49 15.60 7.79
CA VAL A 316 -18.93 15.78 6.44
C VAL A 316 -20.05 15.84 5.41
N ASN A 317 -20.94 14.84 5.42
CA ASN A 317 -22.11 14.72 4.54
C ASN A 317 -21.79 14.91 3.05
N ASP A 318 -20.78 14.17 2.56
CA ASP A 318 -20.32 14.17 1.18
C ASP A 318 -20.67 12.82 0.49
N PRO A 319 -21.87 12.68 -0.07
CA PRO A 319 -22.28 11.44 -0.75
C PRO A 319 -21.50 11.18 -2.04
N PHE A 320 -20.88 12.20 -2.66
CA PHE A 320 -20.12 12.01 -3.90
C PHE A 320 -18.79 11.30 -3.62
N THR A 321 -18.07 11.68 -2.56
CA THR A 321 -16.87 10.95 -2.13
C THR A 321 -17.20 9.50 -1.75
N ALA A 322 -18.33 9.27 -1.08
CA ALA A 322 -18.79 7.91 -0.78
C ALA A 322 -19.08 7.10 -2.05
N ALA A 323 -19.76 7.70 -3.04
CA ALA A 323 -20.01 7.06 -4.33
C ALA A 323 -18.70 6.68 -5.06
N ARG A 324 -17.68 7.56 -5.04
CA ARG A 324 -16.36 7.24 -5.59
C ARG A 324 -15.69 6.06 -4.90
N CYS A 325 -15.82 5.95 -3.57
CA CYS A 325 -15.30 4.80 -2.83
C CYS A 325 -16.03 3.51 -3.25
N LEU A 326 -17.36 3.58 -3.42
CA LEU A 326 -18.16 2.46 -3.92
C LEU A 326 -17.76 2.05 -5.34
N ASP A 327 -17.48 3.00 -6.25
CA ASP A 327 -16.98 2.69 -7.60
C ASP A 327 -15.67 1.90 -7.56
N ARG A 328 -14.71 2.31 -6.70
CA ARG A 328 -13.43 1.61 -6.54
C ARG A 328 -13.57 0.25 -5.87
N LEU A 329 -14.44 0.12 -4.87
CA LEU A 329 -14.80 -1.17 -4.26
C LEU A 329 -15.43 -2.10 -5.30
N THR A 330 -16.35 -1.58 -6.13
CA THR A 330 -16.99 -2.33 -7.21
C THR A 330 -15.95 -2.89 -8.17
N SER A 331 -14.99 -2.07 -8.60
CA SER A 331 -13.93 -2.49 -9.53
C SER A 331 -13.13 -3.69 -9.01
N GLY A 332 -12.64 -3.66 -7.77
CA GLY A 332 -11.88 -4.77 -7.20
C GLY A 332 -12.75 -5.99 -6.90
N LEU A 333 -14.00 -5.81 -6.44
CA LEU A 333 -14.93 -6.91 -6.18
C LEU A 333 -15.37 -7.62 -7.46
N VAL A 334 -15.67 -6.89 -8.54
CA VAL A 334 -15.95 -7.48 -9.87
C VAL A 334 -14.76 -8.33 -10.32
N ARG A 335 -13.54 -7.83 -10.13
CA ARG A 335 -12.33 -8.55 -10.51
C ARG A 335 -12.15 -9.85 -9.71
N ALA A 336 -12.43 -9.82 -8.40
CA ALA A 336 -12.43 -11.02 -7.55
C ALA A 336 -13.58 -12.00 -7.90
N GLY A 337 -14.75 -11.49 -8.29
CA GLY A 337 -15.94 -12.28 -8.62
C GLY A 337 -15.88 -12.97 -10.00
N ARG A 338 -15.14 -12.40 -10.95
CA ARG A 338 -14.92 -12.98 -12.29
C ARG A 338 -13.91 -14.13 -12.32
N ARG A 339 -13.03 -14.23 -11.32
CA ARG A 339 -11.89 -15.17 -11.34
C ARG A 339 -12.21 -16.51 -10.70
N ARG A 340 -11.32 -17.48 -10.82
CA ARG A 340 -11.42 -18.73 -10.03
C ARG A 340 -11.13 -18.44 -8.55
N ARG A 341 -11.69 -19.26 -7.66
CA ARG A 341 -11.40 -19.15 -6.23
C ARG A 341 -9.92 -19.52 -6.03
N PRO A 342 -9.14 -18.75 -5.26
CA PRO A 342 -7.80 -19.17 -4.89
C PRO A 342 -7.93 -20.44 -4.03
N SER A 343 -7.14 -21.47 -4.33
CA SER A 343 -7.15 -22.69 -3.53
C SER A 343 -6.74 -22.37 -2.09
N ALA A 344 -7.39 -23.02 -1.11
CA ALA A 344 -6.96 -22.96 0.28
C ALA A 344 -5.67 -23.75 0.51
N VAL A 345 -5.33 -24.65 -0.42
CA VAL A 345 -4.27 -25.63 -0.30
C VAL A 345 -3.08 -25.24 -1.16
N ARG A 346 -1.86 -25.41 -0.65
CA ARG A 346 -0.61 -25.29 -1.40
C ARG A 346 0.00 -26.68 -1.55
N LEU A 347 0.22 -27.05 -2.79
CA LEU A 347 0.86 -28.30 -3.19
C LEU A 347 2.37 -28.06 -3.34
N ASP A 348 3.18 -29.08 -3.06
CA ASP A 348 4.59 -29.08 -3.46
C ASP A 348 4.75 -29.40 -4.96
N ALA A 349 6.01 -29.43 -5.43
CA ALA A 349 6.32 -29.71 -6.83
C ALA A 349 5.91 -31.13 -7.29
N GLU A 350 5.64 -32.04 -6.35
CA GLU A 350 5.16 -33.40 -6.62
C GLU A 350 3.62 -33.50 -6.56
N GLY A 351 2.92 -32.39 -6.34
CA GLY A 351 1.47 -32.35 -6.23
C GLY A 351 0.92 -32.77 -4.86
N VAL A 352 1.77 -32.88 -3.83
CA VAL A 352 1.34 -33.31 -2.49
C VAL A 352 0.86 -32.09 -1.68
N PRO A 353 -0.33 -32.16 -1.05
CA PRO A 353 -0.81 -31.11 -0.14
C PRO A 353 0.10 -30.89 1.07
N ARG A 354 0.59 -29.66 1.25
CA ARG A 354 1.52 -29.28 2.34
C ARG A 354 0.99 -28.22 3.27
N VAL A 355 0.35 -27.17 2.73
CA VAL A 355 -0.08 -26.01 3.53
C VAL A 355 -1.55 -25.69 3.27
N TRP A 356 -2.35 -25.57 4.32
CA TRP A 356 -3.75 -25.13 4.28
C TRP A 356 -3.82 -23.73 4.90
N ALA A 357 -4.26 -22.76 4.12
CA ALA A 357 -4.33 -21.36 4.50
C ALA A 357 -5.78 -20.88 4.61
N PRO A 358 -6.11 -20.01 5.59
CA PRO A 358 -7.41 -19.35 5.62
C PRO A 358 -7.59 -18.47 4.37
N LEU A 359 -8.70 -18.67 3.66
CA LEU A 359 -9.03 -17.91 2.47
C LEU A 359 -9.74 -16.60 2.83
N ARG A 360 -9.26 -15.50 2.22
CA ARG A 360 -9.96 -14.21 2.17
C ARG A 360 -10.61 -14.09 0.79
N ASP A 361 -11.62 -14.92 0.57
CA ASP A 361 -12.30 -15.04 -0.72
C ASP A 361 -13.22 -13.84 -1.03
N PHE A 362 -13.90 -13.91 -2.18
CA PHE A 362 -14.82 -12.86 -2.63
C PHE A 362 -15.90 -12.55 -1.59
N GLN A 363 -16.51 -13.57 -0.98
CA GLN A 363 -17.55 -13.40 0.03
C GLN A 363 -17.01 -12.60 1.22
N HIS A 364 -15.82 -12.95 1.71
CA HIS A 364 -15.19 -12.20 2.80
C HIS A 364 -15.03 -10.70 2.46
N LEU A 365 -14.52 -10.39 1.26
CA LEU A 365 -14.35 -9.01 0.81
C LEU A 365 -15.68 -8.27 0.65
N LEU A 366 -16.68 -8.93 0.06
CA LEU A 366 -18.03 -8.39 -0.13
C LEU A 366 -18.70 -8.06 1.21
N HIS A 367 -18.71 -9.01 2.15
CA HIS A 367 -19.27 -8.81 3.48
C HIS A 367 -18.59 -7.64 4.18
N ARG A 368 -17.25 -7.58 4.15
CA ARG A 368 -16.50 -6.51 4.79
C ARG A 368 -16.84 -5.12 4.22
N ALA A 369 -17.00 -5.02 2.90
CA ALA A 369 -17.40 -3.77 2.24
C ALA A 369 -18.84 -3.37 2.58
N CYS A 370 -19.79 -4.28 2.33
CA CYS A 370 -21.22 -3.98 2.49
C CYS A 370 -21.63 -3.81 3.95
N ASP A 371 -21.17 -4.69 4.85
CA ASP A 371 -21.53 -4.63 6.27
C ASP A 371 -20.92 -3.40 6.96
N GLY A 372 -19.77 -2.91 6.50
CA GLY A 372 -19.16 -1.67 6.98
C GLY A 372 -19.92 -0.41 6.55
N ILE A 373 -20.39 -0.36 5.29
CA ILE A 373 -21.02 0.85 4.73
C ILE A 373 -22.52 0.89 5.00
N ARG A 374 -23.25 -0.23 4.86
CA ARG A 374 -24.72 -0.31 4.92
C ARG A 374 -25.35 0.40 6.13
N PRO A 375 -24.84 0.29 7.38
CA PRO A 375 -25.45 0.97 8.52
C PRO A 375 -25.46 2.51 8.38
N HIS A 376 -24.54 3.06 7.59
CA HIS A 376 -24.33 4.49 7.42
C HIS A 376 -25.08 5.08 6.22
N THR A 377 -25.83 4.24 5.48
CA THR A 377 -26.61 4.70 4.31
C THR A 377 -28.04 5.11 4.68
N ALA A 378 -28.49 4.82 5.91
CA ALA A 378 -29.87 5.05 6.34
C ALA A 378 -30.28 6.52 6.15
N GLY A 379 -31.43 6.75 5.53
CA GLY A 379 -31.95 8.09 5.24
C GLY A 379 -31.34 8.79 4.00
N SER A 380 -30.33 8.20 3.35
CA SER A 380 -29.76 8.71 2.09
C SER A 380 -30.20 7.84 0.91
N ALA A 381 -31.21 8.30 0.17
CA ALA A 381 -31.68 7.63 -1.04
C ALA A 381 -30.57 7.40 -2.06
N GLN A 382 -29.73 8.43 -2.29
CA GLN A 382 -28.61 8.36 -3.22
C GLN A 382 -27.63 7.25 -2.84
N THR A 383 -27.15 7.24 -1.59
CA THR A 383 -26.14 6.28 -1.14
C THR A 383 -26.67 4.84 -1.12
N ILE A 384 -27.93 4.64 -0.70
CA ILE A 384 -28.58 3.33 -0.74
C ILE A 384 -28.66 2.82 -2.18
N GLN A 385 -29.05 3.69 -3.13
CA GLN A 385 -29.13 3.34 -4.54
C GLN A 385 -27.74 3.08 -5.16
N ASP A 386 -26.72 3.84 -4.76
CA ASP A 386 -25.33 3.62 -5.21
C ASP A 386 -24.80 2.25 -4.75
N LEU A 387 -25.01 1.90 -3.48
CA LEU A 387 -24.61 0.58 -2.96
C LEU A 387 -25.42 -0.55 -3.60
N MET A 388 -26.71 -0.34 -3.91
CA MET A 388 -27.51 -1.31 -4.65
C MET A 388 -27.03 -1.47 -6.10
N ARG A 389 -26.60 -0.38 -6.76
CA ARG A 389 -26.00 -0.43 -8.11
C ARG A 389 -24.68 -1.20 -8.14
N MET A 390 -23.84 -1.06 -7.11
CA MET A 390 -22.66 -1.93 -6.93
C MET A 390 -23.09 -3.40 -6.86
N LEU A 391 -24.07 -3.75 -6.01
CA LEU A 391 -24.55 -5.13 -5.88
C LEU A 391 -25.17 -5.66 -7.17
N ALA A 392 -25.92 -4.83 -7.91
CA ALA A 392 -26.47 -5.18 -9.22
C ALA A 392 -25.39 -5.43 -10.26
N THR A 393 -24.31 -4.66 -10.24
CA THR A 393 -23.14 -4.89 -11.09
C THR A 393 -22.50 -6.22 -10.74
N LEU A 394 -22.24 -6.47 -9.45
CA LEU A 394 -21.65 -7.74 -9.00
C LEU A 394 -22.52 -8.94 -9.37
N ALA A 395 -23.85 -8.80 -9.30
CA ALA A 395 -24.79 -9.85 -9.68
C ALA A 395 -24.63 -10.35 -11.12
N GLY A 396 -24.20 -9.49 -12.03
CA GLY A 396 -23.94 -9.86 -13.43
C GLY A 396 -22.52 -10.35 -13.70
N GLU A 397 -21.62 -10.26 -12.72
CA GLU A 397 -20.18 -10.47 -12.93
C GLU A 397 -19.61 -11.66 -12.13
N VAL A 398 -20.30 -12.06 -11.05
CA VAL A 398 -19.94 -13.24 -10.27
C VAL A 398 -20.25 -14.51 -11.06
N ARG A 399 -19.30 -15.45 -11.08
CA ARG A 399 -19.46 -16.72 -11.80
C ARG A 399 -19.90 -17.89 -10.92
N ARG A 400 -19.68 -17.79 -9.60
CA ARG A 400 -19.89 -18.89 -8.66
C ARG A 400 -21.25 -18.73 -7.97
N ALA A 401 -21.96 -19.85 -7.78
CA ALA A 401 -23.28 -19.84 -7.15
C ALA A 401 -23.25 -19.30 -5.70
N GLU A 402 -22.18 -19.61 -4.96
CA GLU A 402 -21.96 -19.14 -3.59
C GLU A 402 -21.74 -17.62 -3.52
N ASP A 403 -20.98 -17.06 -4.47
CA ASP A 403 -20.76 -15.61 -4.58
C ASP A 403 -22.08 -14.88 -4.94
N ALA A 404 -22.83 -15.45 -5.89
CA ALA A 404 -24.15 -14.94 -6.25
C ALA A 404 -25.11 -14.95 -5.04
N GLN A 405 -25.07 -16.01 -4.22
CA GLN A 405 -25.85 -16.08 -2.99
C GLN A 405 -25.45 -14.98 -1.99
N ALA A 406 -24.15 -14.77 -1.77
CA ALA A 406 -23.68 -13.69 -0.88
C ALA A 406 -24.13 -12.30 -1.36
N VAL A 407 -24.09 -12.03 -2.66
CA VAL A 407 -24.61 -10.77 -3.24
C VAL A 407 -26.12 -10.63 -3.02
N ARG A 408 -26.91 -11.71 -3.17
CA ARG A 408 -28.36 -11.69 -2.87
C ARG A 408 -28.65 -11.32 -1.43
N GLU A 409 -27.92 -11.93 -0.49
CA GLU A 409 -28.11 -11.68 0.95
C GLU A 409 -27.83 -10.23 1.30
N GLN A 410 -26.75 -9.66 0.74
CA GLN A 410 -26.39 -8.26 0.91
C GLN A 410 -27.44 -7.32 0.30
N ALA A 411 -27.94 -7.62 -0.90
CA ALA A 411 -28.99 -6.85 -1.55
C ALA A 411 -30.30 -6.89 -0.75
N ALA A 412 -30.70 -8.06 -0.26
CA ALA A 412 -31.89 -8.20 0.57
C ALA A 412 -31.75 -7.44 1.89
N ALA A 413 -30.57 -7.43 2.50
CA ALA A 413 -30.29 -6.64 3.70
C ALA A 413 -30.39 -5.13 3.42
N LEU A 414 -29.90 -4.66 2.27
CA LEU A 414 -29.94 -3.26 1.90
C LEU A 414 -31.37 -2.76 1.61
N VAL A 415 -32.22 -3.58 0.98
CA VAL A 415 -33.63 -3.21 0.77
C VAL A 415 -34.37 -3.02 2.09
N ARG A 416 -34.08 -3.85 3.11
CA ARG A 416 -34.65 -3.66 4.46
C ARG A 416 -34.30 -2.29 5.03
N VAL A 417 -33.01 -1.90 4.95
CA VAL A 417 -32.56 -0.56 5.37
C VAL A 417 -33.29 0.55 4.62
N GLY A 418 -33.48 0.39 3.30
CA GLY A 418 -34.23 1.36 2.50
C GLY A 418 -35.69 1.48 2.92
N ARG A 419 -36.39 0.36 3.13
CA ARG A 419 -37.79 0.35 3.60
C ARG A 419 -37.96 0.99 4.98
N ASP A 420 -36.99 0.79 5.86
CA ASP A 420 -37.06 1.30 7.23
C ASP A 420 -36.69 2.78 7.34
N SER A 421 -35.97 3.36 6.36
CA SER A 421 -35.38 4.70 6.47
C SER A 421 -35.78 5.71 5.39
N LEU A 422 -36.27 5.27 4.22
CA LEU A 422 -36.69 6.17 3.14
C LEU A 422 -38.16 6.54 3.29
N THR A 423 -38.45 7.84 3.30
CA THR A 423 -39.81 8.37 3.45
C THR A 423 -40.48 8.72 2.12
N GLU A 424 -39.70 9.04 1.09
CA GLU A 424 -40.20 9.40 -0.25
C GLU A 424 -40.51 8.12 -1.07
N PRO A 425 -41.78 7.90 -1.47
CA PRO A 425 -42.17 6.69 -2.20
C PRO A 425 -41.39 6.45 -3.50
N ARG A 426 -41.04 7.51 -4.24
CA ARG A 426 -40.28 7.38 -5.50
C ARG A 426 -38.89 6.81 -5.29
N ASP A 427 -38.23 7.15 -4.18
CA ASP A 427 -36.90 6.63 -3.87
C ASP A 427 -36.94 5.15 -3.50
N LEU A 428 -38.00 4.75 -2.78
CA LEU A 428 -38.24 3.35 -2.43
C LEU A 428 -38.57 2.51 -3.67
N GLU A 429 -39.47 2.98 -4.53
CA GLU A 429 -39.81 2.30 -5.80
C GLU A 429 -38.55 2.09 -6.67
N ARG A 430 -37.67 3.10 -6.74
CA ARG A 430 -36.41 2.99 -7.48
C ARG A 430 -35.47 1.95 -6.90
N LEU A 431 -35.34 1.91 -5.57
CA LEU A 431 -34.54 0.91 -4.87
C LEU A 431 -35.09 -0.51 -5.11
N GLU A 432 -36.39 -0.70 -5.01
CA GLU A 432 -37.04 -1.99 -5.24
C GLU A 432 -36.88 -2.45 -6.69
N GLY A 433 -36.93 -1.53 -7.66
CA GLY A 433 -36.62 -1.80 -9.06
C GLY A 433 -35.18 -2.30 -9.26
N LEU A 434 -34.19 -1.65 -8.64
CA LEU A 434 -32.79 -2.11 -8.69
C LEU A 434 -32.62 -3.50 -8.06
N TYR A 435 -33.26 -3.75 -6.92
CA TYR A 435 -33.24 -5.05 -6.25
C TYR A 435 -33.90 -6.17 -7.08
N ALA A 436 -35.00 -5.87 -7.76
CA ALA A 436 -35.63 -6.80 -8.68
C ALA A 436 -34.69 -7.16 -9.84
N GLY A 437 -33.93 -6.18 -10.35
CA GLY A 437 -32.87 -6.40 -11.35
C GLY A 437 -31.81 -7.40 -10.87
N VAL A 438 -31.27 -7.23 -9.66
CA VAL A 438 -30.32 -8.18 -9.03
C VAL A 438 -30.91 -9.59 -9.01
N SER A 439 -32.16 -9.71 -8.58
CA SER A 439 -32.85 -11.00 -8.48
C SER A 439 -33.09 -11.65 -9.85
N GLN A 440 -33.33 -10.86 -10.90
CA GLN A 440 -33.52 -11.36 -12.26
C GLN A 440 -32.22 -11.83 -12.89
N THR A 441 -31.15 -11.03 -12.81
CA THR A 441 -29.83 -11.38 -13.36
C THR A 441 -29.34 -12.73 -12.82
N MET A 442 -29.58 -12.99 -11.53
CA MET A 442 -29.14 -14.22 -10.87
C MET A 442 -30.09 -15.42 -11.05
N ARG A 443 -31.23 -15.25 -11.74
CA ARG A 443 -32.13 -16.35 -12.13
C ARG A 443 -31.78 -16.92 -13.50
N ILE A 444 -31.03 -16.19 -14.32
CA ILE A 444 -30.56 -16.66 -15.62
C ILE A 444 -29.34 -17.54 -15.34
N PRO A 445 -29.37 -18.85 -15.66
CA PRO A 445 -28.16 -19.67 -15.60
C PRO A 445 -27.14 -19.03 -16.55
N ALA A 446 -25.89 -18.85 -16.10
CA ALA A 446 -24.81 -18.52 -17.01
C ALA A 446 -24.77 -19.64 -18.07
N GLU A 447 -25.21 -19.33 -19.29
CA GLU A 447 -25.01 -20.23 -20.43
C GLU A 447 -23.50 -20.44 -20.54
N VAL A 448 -23.10 -21.70 -20.41
CA VAL A 448 -21.73 -22.15 -20.59
C VAL A 448 -21.48 -22.08 -22.09
N ASP A 449 -20.71 -21.08 -22.53
CA ASP A 449 -20.05 -21.04 -23.84
C ASP A 449 -18.63 -21.63 -23.73
#